data_AF-A0A6C0JMS7-F1
#
_entry.id   AF-A0A6C0JMS7-F1
#
_cell.length_a   1.000
_cell.length_b   1.000
_cell.length_c   1.000
_cell.angle_alpha   90.00
_cell.angle_beta   90.00
_cell.angle_gamma   90.00
#
_symmetry.space_group_name_H-M   'P 1'
#
loop_
_entity.id
_entity.type
_entity.pdbx_description
1 polymer ?
#
loop_
_entity_poly.entity_id
_entity_poly.type
_entity_poly.pdbx_seq_one_letter_code
_entity_poly.pdbx_strand_id
1 'polypeptide(L)'
;MSKCIFCDSSFSTSRALKNHQKTAKYCLEKRKIETSQFMCNQCNKEMSTKHRLSTHHQTCIPHREYIIEQKYEKQIKDLMDQIQQKDSQICKLQDKIENIAINAVTRPFEKETTIEIDDTLSESQFTVYDSDTDDEHKLTPLEVDKGYSIEHREEDGYINVTNLCKAGGKQFKAWKRIQRTKAFLEVLSKEVNIFTSNLIKVEQTSNVNKTTWVHPQVAINIAQWISPQFDVKVSGWVYEIMMTGKVDITNTKSYKELQEQNKIQDIKIQYLTKKYVKAQPRVQYEEKNVVYILTTKRMKKDRVYILGKATNLTNRLSTYNKSDEHQVVYYQSCGDEETMGCVENMVFQYLKKYREQANRERFILPKNMKIGYFSDCIKKSVEFFKK
;
A
#
# COMPACT_ATOMS: atom_id res chain seq x y z
N MET A 1 45.32 17.45 69.40
CA MET A 1 44.03 17.11 68.74
C MET A 1 43.09 18.29 68.88
N SER A 2 42.46 18.73 67.79
CA SER A 2 41.50 19.83 67.80
C SER A 2 40.07 19.27 67.93
N LYS A 3 39.29 19.71 68.92
CA LYS A 3 37.91 19.23 69.14
C LYS A 3 36.88 20.17 68.53
N CYS A 4 35.80 19.62 67.98
CA CYS A 4 34.66 20.40 67.51
C CYS A 4 33.79 20.82 68.69
N ILE A 5 33.61 22.13 68.88
CA ILE A 5 32.87 22.72 70.00
C ILE A 5 31.36 22.41 69.91
N PHE A 6 30.86 22.02 68.75
CA PHE A 6 29.43 21.81 68.51
C PHE A 6 29.00 20.34 68.59
N CYS A 7 29.94 19.40 68.50
CA CYS A 7 29.62 17.97 68.46
C CYS A 7 30.68 17.07 69.09
N ASP A 8 31.61 17.66 69.84
CA ASP A 8 32.66 17.03 70.66
C ASP A 8 33.58 16.03 69.93
N SER A 9 33.52 16.00 68.60
CA SER A 9 34.36 15.13 67.76
C SER A 9 35.80 15.64 67.72
N SER A 10 36.77 14.72 67.87
CA SER A 10 38.20 15.04 67.95
C SER A 10 38.90 14.82 66.60
N PHE A 11 39.70 15.78 66.16
CA PHE A 11 40.41 15.74 64.88
C PHE A 11 41.92 15.89 65.05
N SER A 12 42.68 15.19 64.21
CA SER A 12 44.14 15.20 64.22
C SER A 12 44.73 16.53 63.72
N THR A 13 44.03 17.25 62.82
CA THR A 13 44.51 18.50 62.22
C THR A 13 43.44 19.60 62.22
N SER A 14 43.88 20.86 62.22
CA SER A 14 43.00 22.03 62.11
C SER A 14 42.22 22.05 60.79
N ARG A 15 42.83 21.58 59.69
CA ARG A 15 42.16 21.48 58.37
C ARG A 15 41.02 20.47 58.38
N ALA A 16 41.20 19.32 59.03
CA ALA A 16 40.15 18.31 59.18
C ALA A 16 38.97 18.83 60.03
N LEU A 17 39.26 19.54 61.12
CA LEU A 17 38.23 20.20 61.94
C LEU A 17 37.44 21.24 61.13
N LYS A 18 38.12 22.12 60.38
CA LYS A 18 37.48 23.14 59.53
C LYS A 18 36.60 22.51 58.44
N ASN A 19 37.04 21.42 57.82
CA ASN A 19 36.23 20.71 56.83
C ASN A 19 35.01 20.06 57.49
N HIS A 20 35.19 19.38 58.61
CA HIS A 20 34.10 18.78 59.38
C HIS A 20 33.02 19.81 59.77
N GLN A 21 33.41 20.97 60.30
CA GLN A 21 32.47 22.04 60.67
C GLN A 21 31.71 22.63 59.48
N LYS A 22 32.21 22.48 58.26
CA LYS A 22 31.58 22.98 57.03
C LYS A 22 30.69 21.96 56.34
N THR A 23 30.92 20.66 56.51
CA THR A 23 30.27 19.61 55.69
C THR A 23 29.53 18.55 56.49
N ALA A 24 29.82 18.37 57.77
CA ALA A 24 29.19 17.31 58.56
C ALA A 24 27.74 17.68 58.92
N LYS A 25 26.77 16.99 58.29
CA LYS A 25 25.33 17.27 58.41
C LYS A 25 24.87 17.40 59.87
N TYR A 26 25.22 16.46 60.74
CA TYR A 26 24.84 16.48 62.16
C TYR A 26 25.45 17.67 62.93
N CYS A 27 26.64 18.13 62.54
CA CYS A 27 27.27 19.30 63.15
C CYS A 27 26.63 20.59 62.64
N LEU A 28 26.16 20.64 61.40
CA LEU A 28 25.44 21.76 60.80
C LEU A 28 24.00 21.86 61.34
N GLU A 29 23.32 20.73 61.51
CA GLU A 29 21.97 20.63 62.12
C GLU A 29 21.96 21.14 63.56
N LYS A 30 22.94 20.75 64.38
CA LYS A 30 23.12 21.29 65.75
C LYS A 30 23.36 22.81 65.77
N ARG A 31 23.89 23.37 64.68
CA ARG A 31 24.13 24.81 64.52
C ARG A 31 22.96 25.54 63.84
N LYS A 32 21.85 24.84 63.55
CA LYS A 32 20.68 25.36 62.82
C LYS A 32 21.05 26.00 61.47
N ILE A 33 22.12 25.52 60.84
CA ILE A 33 22.51 25.97 59.50
C ILE A 33 21.76 25.08 58.52
N GLU A 34 20.94 25.69 57.66
CA GLU A 34 20.23 24.97 56.61
C GLU A 34 21.21 24.23 55.70
N THR A 35 21.09 22.91 55.66
CA THR A 35 21.87 22.09 54.73
C THR A 35 21.08 21.97 53.44
N SER A 36 21.69 22.29 52.28
CA SER A 36 21.04 22.11 50.99
C SER A 36 20.63 20.64 50.79
N GLN A 37 19.33 20.37 50.86
CA GLN A 37 18.75 19.06 50.58
C GLN A 37 18.49 18.94 49.08
N PHE A 38 19.04 17.90 48.44
CA PHE A 38 18.84 17.63 47.02
C PHE A 38 17.73 16.58 46.89
N MET A 39 16.55 16.97 46.41
CA MET A 39 15.40 16.06 46.31
C MET A 39 15.25 15.44 44.91
N CYS A 40 14.83 14.18 44.87
CA CYS A 40 14.37 13.55 43.65
C CYS A 40 12.89 13.87 43.44
N ASN A 41 12.56 14.69 42.44
CA ASN A 41 11.19 15.15 42.19
C ASN A 41 10.19 14.01 41.84
N GLN A 42 10.69 12.83 41.47
CA GLN A 42 9.83 11.70 41.05
C GLN A 42 9.55 10.69 42.17
N CYS A 43 10.32 10.71 43.26
CA CYS A 43 10.05 9.85 44.41
C CYS A 43 10.15 10.56 45.77
N ASN A 44 10.33 11.88 45.75
CA ASN A 44 10.43 12.78 46.90
C ASN A 44 11.50 12.38 47.93
N LYS A 45 12.52 11.61 47.53
CA LYS A 45 13.64 11.26 48.42
C LYS A 45 14.66 12.37 48.49
N GLU A 46 15.04 12.73 49.72
CA GLU A 46 16.08 13.71 50.02
C GLU A 46 17.48 13.09 50.05
N MET A 47 18.41 13.74 49.37
CA MET A 47 19.82 13.37 49.34
C MET A 47 20.68 14.49 49.91
N SER A 48 21.70 14.10 50.65
CA SER A 48 22.61 15.04 51.32
C SER A 48 23.59 15.74 50.36
N THR A 49 23.77 15.23 49.15
CA THR A 49 24.64 15.84 48.13
C THR A 49 24.09 15.62 46.72
N LYS A 50 24.44 16.51 45.80
CA LYS A 50 24.13 16.38 44.36
C LYS A 50 24.64 15.08 43.76
N HIS A 51 25.83 14.62 44.17
CA HIS A 51 26.39 13.35 43.70
C HIS A 51 25.52 12.17 44.11
N ARG A 52 25.02 12.17 45.35
CA ARG A 52 24.10 11.13 45.83
C ARG A 52 22.75 11.15 45.12
N LEU A 53 22.23 12.34 44.78
CA LEU A 53 21.03 12.46 43.93
C LEU A 53 21.27 11.87 42.54
N SER A 54 22.43 12.15 41.93
CA SER A 54 22.80 11.60 40.63
C SER A 54 22.91 10.07 40.65
N THR A 55 23.51 9.48 41.67
CA THR A 55 23.57 8.02 41.82
C THR A 55 22.19 7.43 42.12
N HIS A 56 21.33 8.17 42.84
CA HIS A 56 19.97 7.75 43.11
C HIS A 56 19.11 7.73 41.84
N HIS A 57 19.23 8.72 40.94
CA HIS A 57 18.53 8.72 39.65
C HIS A 57 18.85 7.48 38.81
N GLN A 58 20.06 6.93 38.93
CA GLN A 58 20.44 5.72 38.21
C GLN A 58 19.65 4.50 38.68
N THR A 59 19.14 4.43 39.91
CA THR A 59 18.42 3.27 40.46
C THR A 59 16.96 3.55 40.82
N CYS A 60 16.53 4.82 40.77
CA CYS A 60 15.17 5.25 41.07
C CYS A 60 14.20 4.84 39.96
N ILE A 61 13.28 3.91 40.26
CA ILE A 61 12.27 3.43 39.32
C ILE A 61 11.36 4.57 38.81
N PRO A 62 10.72 5.39 39.68
CA PRO A 62 9.88 6.50 39.23
C PRO A 62 10.61 7.52 38.34
N HIS A 63 11.90 7.76 38.61
CA HIS A 63 12.71 8.65 37.77
C HIS A 63 13.00 8.01 36.40
N ARG A 64 13.27 6.71 36.35
CA ARG A 64 13.48 6.00 35.08
C ARG A 64 12.21 5.97 34.24
N GLU A 65 11.06 5.73 34.84
CA GLU A 65 9.75 5.77 34.18
C GLU A 65 9.50 7.15 33.57
N TYR A 66 9.69 8.23 34.34
CA TYR A 66 9.60 9.60 33.83
C TYR A 66 10.53 9.87 32.63
N ILE A 67 11.78 9.40 32.66
CA ILE A 67 12.71 9.57 31.53
C ILE A 67 12.25 8.78 30.30
N ILE A 68 11.64 7.61 30.49
CA ILE A 68 11.08 6.79 29.41
C ILE A 68 9.87 7.50 28.78
N GLU A 69 8.95 8.01 29.60
CA GLU A 69 7.80 8.80 29.14
C GLU A 69 8.24 10.01 28.32
N GLN A 70 9.21 10.79 28.80
CA GLN A 70 9.75 11.94 28.07
C GLN A 70 10.38 11.55 26.72
N LYS A 71 10.98 10.36 26.62
CA LYS A 71 11.50 9.85 25.34
C LYS A 71 10.37 9.49 24.39
N TYR A 72 9.33 8.82 24.87
CA TYR A 72 8.18 8.47 24.05
C TYR A 72 7.39 9.70 23.61
N GLU A 73 7.17 10.67 24.48
CA GLU A 73 6.54 11.96 24.14
C GLU A 73 7.30 12.67 23.02
N LYS A 74 8.63 12.69 23.10
CA LYS A 74 9.47 13.26 22.04
C LYS A 74 9.34 12.49 20.73
N GLN A 75 9.36 11.16 20.76
CA GLN A 75 9.20 10.34 19.56
C GLN A 75 7.82 10.52 18.91
N ILE A 76 6.76 10.59 19.72
CA ILE A 76 5.39 10.85 19.25
C ILE A 76 5.33 12.20 18.57
N LYS A 77 5.92 13.24 19.18
CA LYS A 77 5.98 14.58 18.57
C LYS A 77 6.72 14.58 17.24
N ASP A 78 7.89 13.94 17.16
CA ASP A 78 8.67 13.85 15.93
C ASP A 78 7.90 13.07 14.82
N LEU A 79 7.09 12.08 15.20
CA LEU A 79 6.22 11.34 14.26
C LEU A 79 5.02 12.19 13.80
N MET A 80 4.40 12.96 14.70
CA MET A 80 3.31 13.88 14.35
C MET A 80 3.77 14.95 13.36
N ASP A 81 4.95 15.52 13.56
CA ASP A 81 5.54 16.51 12.65
C ASP A 81 5.80 15.90 11.25
N GLN A 82 6.24 14.64 11.19
CA GLN A 82 6.41 13.92 9.92
C GLN A 82 5.09 13.66 9.19
N ILE A 83 4.03 13.30 9.92
CA ILE A 83 2.69 13.11 9.36
C ILE A 83 2.19 14.43 8.77
N GLN A 84 2.29 15.53 9.54
CA GLN A 84 1.88 16.86 9.07
C GLN A 84 2.66 17.30 7.81
N GLN A 85 3.95 16.98 7.73
CA GLN A 85 4.75 17.26 6.53
C GLN A 85 4.26 16.46 5.32
N LYS A 86 3.93 15.17 5.51
CA LYS A 86 3.37 14.31 4.46
C LYS A 86 1.99 14.78 4.01
N ASP A 87 1.13 15.19 4.93
CA ASP A 87 -0.20 15.73 4.61
C ASP A 87 -0.08 17.00 3.76
N SER A 88 0.83 17.91 4.12
CA SER A 88 1.12 19.10 3.31
C SER A 88 1.62 18.74 1.90
N GLN A 89 2.41 17.66 1.77
CA GLN A 89 2.86 17.18 0.47
C GLN A 89 1.71 16.57 -0.35
N ILE A 90 0.80 15.83 0.28
CA ILE A 90 -0.39 15.26 -0.36
C ILE A 90 -1.29 16.37 -0.89
N CYS A 91 -1.58 17.41 -0.09
CA CYS A 91 -2.37 18.56 -0.55
C CYS A 91 -1.74 19.22 -1.79
N LYS A 92 -0.43 19.47 -1.77
CA LYS A 92 0.28 20.05 -2.94
C LYS A 92 0.21 19.16 -4.19
N LEU A 93 0.13 17.85 -4.03
CA LEU A 93 -0.02 16.92 -5.16
C LEU A 93 -1.46 16.91 -5.67
N GLN A 94 -2.45 16.95 -4.78
CA GLN A 94 -3.87 17.08 -5.13
C GLN A 94 -4.11 18.37 -5.93
N ASP A 95 -3.61 19.51 -5.45
CA ASP A 95 -3.70 20.79 -6.17
C ASP A 95 -3.08 20.71 -7.57
N LYS A 96 -1.95 20.00 -7.72
CA LYS A 96 -1.32 19.81 -9.03
C LYS A 96 -2.19 18.98 -9.97
N ILE A 97 -2.81 17.91 -9.45
CA ILE A 97 -3.71 17.07 -10.24
C ILE A 97 -4.93 17.87 -10.68
N GLU A 98 -5.53 18.64 -9.77
CA GLU A 98 -6.66 19.52 -10.05
C GLU A 98 -6.30 20.55 -11.12
N ASN A 99 -5.16 21.22 -10.98
CA ASN A 99 -4.67 22.18 -11.98
C ASN A 99 -4.40 21.52 -13.34
N ILE A 100 -3.89 20.29 -13.37
CA ILE A 100 -3.71 19.54 -14.63
C ILE A 100 -5.07 19.23 -15.26
N ALA A 101 -6.06 18.84 -14.47
CA ALA A 101 -7.41 18.57 -14.93
C ALA A 101 -8.07 19.84 -15.50
N ILE A 102 -8.00 20.97 -14.79
CA ILE A 102 -8.51 22.27 -15.26
C ILE A 102 -7.82 22.71 -16.56
N ASN A 103 -6.50 22.55 -16.66
CA ASN A 103 -5.74 22.87 -17.87
C ASN A 103 -6.06 21.93 -19.04
N ALA A 104 -6.47 20.68 -18.79
CA ALA A 104 -6.92 19.77 -19.82
C ALA A 104 -8.30 20.18 -20.39
N VAL A 105 -9.17 20.73 -19.55
CA VAL A 105 -10.51 21.21 -19.93
C VAL A 105 -10.46 22.59 -20.63
N THR A 106 -9.51 23.45 -20.26
CA THR A 106 -9.40 24.83 -20.79
C THR A 106 -8.60 24.97 -22.08
N ARG A 107 -8.03 23.89 -22.64
CA ARG A 107 -7.44 23.94 -23.98
C ARG A 107 -8.55 24.22 -25.01
N PRO A 108 -8.54 25.35 -25.73
CA PRO A 108 -9.42 25.54 -26.86
C PRO A 108 -9.01 24.49 -27.90
N PHE A 109 -9.88 23.53 -28.13
CA PHE A 109 -9.71 22.56 -29.21
C PHE A 109 -9.84 23.36 -30.51
N GLU A 110 -8.74 23.54 -31.24
CA GLU A 110 -8.80 24.02 -32.62
C GLU A 110 -9.75 23.08 -33.38
N LYS A 111 -10.79 23.69 -33.95
CA LYS A 111 -11.87 23.02 -34.68
C LYS A 111 -11.27 22.15 -35.79
N GLU A 112 -11.19 20.85 -35.58
CA GLU A 112 -11.20 19.90 -36.67
C GLU A 112 -11.87 18.61 -36.21
N THR A 113 -12.90 18.23 -36.96
CA THR A 113 -13.81 17.08 -36.79
C THR A 113 -14.81 17.14 -35.63
N THR A 114 -15.81 18.01 -35.77
CA THR A 114 -17.16 17.74 -35.26
C THR A 114 -17.69 16.46 -35.90
N ILE A 115 -17.75 15.38 -35.13
CA ILE A 115 -18.67 14.28 -35.39
C ILE A 115 -19.89 14.58 -34.53
N GLU A 116 -21.01 14.90 -35.16
CA GLU A 116 -22.31 15.01 -34.47
C GLU A 116 -22.63 13.64 -33.85
N ILE A 117 -22.71 13.59 -32.53
CA ILE A 117 -23.25 12.45 -31.80
C ILE A 117 -24.52 12.95 -31.13
N ASP A 118 -25.62 12.29 -31.47
CA ASP A 118 -26.98 12.54 -31.03
C ASP A 118 -27.06 12.70 -29.49
N ASP A 119 -27.68 13.79 -29.08
CA ASP A 119 -27.58 14.43 -27.76
C ASP A 119 -28.67 13.89 -26.82
N THR A 120 -28.77 12.57 -26.70
CA THR A 120 -29.68 11.94 -25.75
C THR A 120 -28.95 10.94 -24.90
N LEU A 121 -28.22 11.42 -23.90
CA LEU A 121 -28.02 10.76 -22.60
C LEU A 121 -27.38 11.79 -21.68
N SER A 122 -28.23 12.54 -20.98
CA SER A 122 -27.87 13.65 -20.10
C SER A 122 -26.77 13.30 -19.11
N GLU A 123 -25.78 14.19 -18.99
CA GLU A 123 -24.65 14.17 -18.05
C GLU A 123 -25.05 14.10 -16.54
N SER A 124 -26.35 14.06 -16.22
CA SER A 124 -26.89 14.22 -14.87
C SER A 124 -26.97 12.95 -14.03
N GLN A 125 -26.60 11.76 -14.54
CA GLN A 125 -26.69 10.50 -13.77
C GLN A 125 -25.35 9.97 -13.24
N PHE A 126 -24.25 10.70 -13.43
CA PHE A 126 -22.93 10.26 -12.99
C PHE A 126 -22.57 10.82 -11.59
N THR A 127 -23.31 10.41 -10.55
CA THR A 127 -22.83 10.54 -9.17
C THR A 127 -22.02 9.30 -8.81
N VAL A 128 -20.70 9.49 -8.71
CA VAL A 128 -19.76 8.50 -8.17
C VAL A 128 -20.02 8.38 -6.67
N TYR A 129 -20.50 7.22 -6.22
CA TYR A 129 -20.30 6.84 -4.82
C TYR A 129 -18.90 6.24 -4.73
N ASP A 130 -17.99 7.03 -4.19
CA ASP A 130 -16.70 6.56 -3.69
C ASP A 130 -16.96 6.02 -2.28
N SER A 131 -16.70 4.73 -2.05
CA SER A 131 -16.80 4.13 -0.71
C SER A 131 -15.54 3.37 -0.41
N ASP A 132 -14.48 4.13 -0.18
CA ASP A 132 -13.34 3.72 0.63
C ASP A 132 -13.75 3.82 2.10
N THR A 133 -14.08 2.67 2.71
CA THR A 133 -13.98 2.45 4.15
C THR A 133 -13.57 1.01 4.41
N ASP A 134 -12.28 0.80 4.65
CA ASP A 134 -11.75 -0.34 5.40
C ASP A 134 -12.24 -0.20 6.85
N ASP A 135 -13.42 -0.74 7.16
CA ASP A 135 -13.85 -0.96 8.54
C ASP A 135 -13.77 -2.46 8.87
N GLU A 136 -13.18 -2.73 10.03
CA GLU A 136 -12.96 -4.04 10.61
C GLU A 136 -14.33 -4.73 10.86
N HIS A 137 -14.83 -5.47 9.87
CA HIS A 137 -16.13 -6.12 9.91
C HIS A 137 -16.17 -7.23 10.97
N LYS A 138 -16.61 -6.89 12.19
CA LYS A 138 -17.21 -7.87 13.10
C LYS A 138 -18.52 -8.34 12.49
N LEU A 139 -18.54 -9.57 12.00
CA LEU A 139 -19.73 -10.20 11.44
C LEU A 139 -20.83 -10.27 12.51
N THR A 140 -21.92 -9.53 12.31
CA THR A 140 -23.14 -9.66 13.10
C THR A 140 -23.86 -10.96 12.75
N PRO A 141 -24.49 -11.67 13.71
CA PRO A 141 -25.26 -12.86 13.42
C PRO A 141 -26.36 -12.59 12.37
N LEU A 142 -26.45 -13.46 11.36
CA LEU A 142 -27.50 -13.40 10.34
C LEU A 142 -28.86 -13.75 10.98
N GLU A 143 -29.79 -12.80 10.95
CA GLU A 143 -31.18 -13.04 11.32
C GLU A 143 -31.94 -13.70 10.16
N VAL A 144 -32.57 -14.83 10.43
CA VAL A 144 -33.50 -15.48 9.50
C VAL A 144 -34.90 -14.92 9.75
N ASP A 145 -35.76 -14.84 8.71
CA ASP A 145 -37.13 -14.28 8.68
C ASP A 145 -38.10 -14.70 9.82
N LYS A 146 -37.69 -15.57 10.74
CA LYS A 146 -38.46 -16.05 11.90
C LYS A 146 -37.82 -15.74 13.25
N GLY A 147 -36.92 -14.76 13.35
CA GLY A 147 -36.28 -14.37 14.62
C GLY A 147 -35.27 -15.39 15.17
N TYR A 148 -34.71 -16.23 14.29
CA TYR A 148 -33.62 -17.14 14.64
C TYR A 148 -32.30 -16.55 14.15
N SER A 149 -31.29 -16.52 15.02
CA SER A 149 -29.92 -16.16 14.66
C SER A 149 -29.11 -17.39 14.24
N ILE A 150 -28.30 -17.23 13.19
CA ILE A 150 -27.28 -18.21 12.82
C ILE A 150 -25.99 -17.87 13.56
N GLU A 151 -25.60 -18.75 14.47
CA GLU A 151 -24.37 -18.62 15.26
C GLU A 151 -23.23 -19.39 14.60
N HIS A 152 -22.00 -18.89 14.76
CA HIS A 152 -20.77 -19.57 14.36
C HIS A 152 -19.80 -19.60 15.54
N ARG A 153 -18.89 -20.58 15.56
CA ARG A 153 -17.83 -20.70 16.55
C ARG A 153 -16.57 -20.01 16.03
N GLU A 154 -16.04 -19.07 16.79
CA GLU A 154 -14.84 -18.31 16.39
C GLU A 154 -13.58 -19.19 16.23
N GLU A 155 -13.47 -20.28 16.99
CA GLU A 155 -12.29 -21.15 17.00
C GLU A 155 -12.09 -21.96 15.71
N ASP A 156 -13.17 -22.58 15.19
CA ASP A 156 -13.10 -23.52 14.06
C ASP A 156 -14.05 -23.16 12.91
N GLY A 157 -14.80 -22.05 13.04
CA GLY A 157 -15.76 -21.58 12.05
C GLY A 157 -17.01 -22.45 11.93
N TYR A 158 -17.25 -23.42 12.83
CA TYR A 158 -18.41 -24.30 12.73
C TYR A 158 -19.70 -23.52 12.96
N ILE A 159 -20.76 -23.92 12.24
CA ILE A 159 -22.04 -23.23 12.24
C ILE A 159 -23.09 -24.03 13.01
N ASN A 160 -23.84 -23.36 13.87
CA ASN A 160 -24.96 -23.95 14.60
C ASN A 160 -26.17 -24.13 13.68
N VAL A 161 -26.41 -25.37 13.23
CA VAL A 161 -27.52 -25.69 12.32
C VAL A 161 -28.81 -26.04 13.05
N THR A 162 -28.81 -26.13 14.37
CA THR A 162 -30.04 -26.38 15.14
C THR A 162 -31.04 -25.22 14.95
N ASN A 163 -30.57 -23.97 15.03
CA ASN A 163 -31.41 -22.79 14.80
C ASN A 163 -31.85 -22.69 13.34
N LEU A 164 -30.96 -23.02 12.40
CA LEU A 164 -31.25 -23.04 10.97
C LEU A 164 -32.36 -24.06 10.62
N CYS A 165 -32.27 -25.28 11.15
CA CYS A 165 -33.29 -26.32 11.01
C CYS A 165 -34.64 -25.92 11.61
N LYS A 166 -34.64 -25.28 12.80
CA LYS A 166 -35.85 -24.75 13.44
C LYS A 166 -36.49 -23.64 12.59
N ALA A 167 -35.71 -22.69 12.09
CA ALA A 167 -36.18 -21.61 11.24
C ALA A 167 -36.87 -22.15 9.97
N GLY A 168 -36.29 -23.17 9.37
CA GLY A 168 -36.88 -23.82 8.19
C GLY A 168 -37.95 -24.88 8.46
N GLY A 169 -38.28 -25.16 9.72
CA GLY A 169 -39.29 -26.16 10.08
C GLY A 169 -38.93 -27.61 9.67
N LYS A 170 -37.64 -27.92 9.50
CA LYS A 170 -37.17 -29.27 9.12
C LYS A 170 -36.28 -29.86 10.20
N GLN A 171 -36.32 -31.19 10.33
CA GLN A 171 -35.47 -31.91 11.29
C GLN A 171 -34.12 -32.27 10.67
N PHE A 172 -33.01 -31.96 11.36
CA PHE A 172 -31.66 -32.33 10.94
C PHE A 172 -31.50 -33.84 10.66
N LYS A 173 -32.17 -34.69 11.45
CA LYS A 173 -32.18 -36.15 11.25
C LYS A 173 -32.69 -36.56 9.86
N ALA A 174 -33.65 -35.81 9.30
CA ALA A 174 -34.18 -36.10 7.98
C ALA A 174 -33.14 -35.81 6.89
N TRP A 175 -32.43 -34.68 6.99
CA TRP A 175 -31.32 -34.35 6.09
C TRP A 175 -30.20 -35.40 6.14
N LYS A 176 -29.78 -35.79 7.35
CA LYS A 176 -28.70 -36.77 7.56
C LYS A 176 -29.00 -38.16 6.96
N ARG A 177 -30.28 -38.51 6.77
CA ARG A 177 -30.69 -39.81 6.23
C ARG A 177 -30.64 -39.87 4.69
N ILE A 178 -30.64 -38.73 4.00
CA ILE A 178 -30.71 -38.68 2.53
C ILE A 178 -29.46 -39.30 1.91
N GLN A 179 -29.63 -40.16 0.90
CA GLN A 179 -28.51 -40.86 0.26
C GLN A 179 -27.53 -39.89 -0.41
N ARG A 180 -28.05 -38.86 -1.10
CA ARG A 180 -27.26 -37.77 -1.68
C ARG A 180 -26.42 -37.05 -0.62
N THR A 181 -26.96 -36.82 0.57
CA THR A 181 -26.25 -36.18 1.68
C THR A 181 -25.09 -37.03 2.19
N LYS A 182 -25.27 -38.36 2.29
CA LYS A 182 -24.19 -39.26 2.68
C LYS A 182 -23.04 -39.24 1.67
N ALA A 183 -23.37 -39.32 0.37
CA ALA A 183 -22.39 -39.21 -0.70
C ALA A 183 -21.67 -37.85 -0.68
N PHE A 184 -22.41 -36.76 -0.46
CA PHE A 184 -21.83 -35.42 -0.29
C PHE A 184 -20.82 -35.36 0.87
N LEU A 185 -21.17 -35.90 2.04
CA LEU A 185 -20.27 -35.90 3.21
C LEU A 185 -18.99 -36.73 2.98
N GLU A 186 -19.08 -37.85 2.26
CA GLU A 186 -17.93 -38.67 1.91
C GLU A 186 -16.97 -37.97 0.94
N VAL A 187 -17.52 -37.32 -0.09
CA VAL A 187 -16.72 -36.52 -1.05
C VAL A 187 -16.08 -35.35 -0.33
N LEU A 188 -16.87 -34.60 0.45
CA LEU A 188 -16.39 -33.45 1.20
C LEU A 188 -15.26 -33.84 2.16
N SER A 189 -15.43 -34.94 2.91
CA SER A 189 -14.43 -35.44 3.85
C SER A 189 -13.06 -35.67 3.20
N LYS A 190 -13.06 -36.19 1.96
CA LYS A 190 -11.83 -36.41 1.17
C LYS A 190 -11.21 -35.10 0.69
N GLU A 191 -12.03 -34.15 0.24
CA GLU A 191 -11.56 -32.86 -0.27
C GLU A 191 -10.95 -31.98 0.83
N VAL A 192 -11.62 -31.85 1.98
CA VAL A 192 -11.12 -31.02 3.09
C VAL A 192 -10.14 -31.75 4.00
N ASN A 193 -9.88 -33.04 3.74
CA ASN A 193 -9.03 -33.91 4.56
C ASN A 193 -9.43 -33.94 6.05
N ILE A 194 -10.75 -33.94 6.31
CA ILE A 194 -11.34 -34.03 7.65
C ILE A 194 -12.20 -35.29 7.69
N PHE A 195 -12.03 -36.15 8.70
CA PHE A 195 -12.87 -37.34 8.86
C PHE A 195 -14.37 -36.99 8.91
N THR A 196 -15.21 -37.81 8.28
CA THR A 196 -16.67 -37.61 8.22
C THR A 196 -17.31 -37.42 9.60
N SER A 197 -16.77 -38.06 10.64
CA SER A 197 -17.20 -37.92 12.04
C SER A 197 -17.00 -36.51 12.59
N ASN A 198 -16.01 -35.78 12.08
CA ASN A 198 -15.62 -34.46 12.57
C ASN A 198 -16.32 -33.34 11.81
N LEU A 199 -16.92 -33.61 10.64
CA LEU A 199 -17.72 -32.65 9.88
C LEU A 199 -19.01 -32.23 10.63
N ILE A 200 -19.49 -33.06 11.56
CA ILE A 200 -20.71 -32.85 12.34
C ILE A 200 -20.38 -33.13 13.81
N LYS A 201 -20.33 -32.09 14.64
CA LYS A 201 -20.13 -32.18 16.09
C LYS A 201 -21.46 -31.98 16.79
N VAL A 202 -21.85 -32.92 17.65
CA VAL A 202 -23.05 -32.80 18.49
C VAL A 202 -22.60 -32.45 19.89
N GLU A 203 -23.00 -31.28 20.37
CA GLU A 203 -22.75 -30.86 21.75
C GLU A 203 -24.03 -30.98 22.56
N GLN A 204 -23.86 -31.41 23.81
CA GLN A 204 -24.94 -31.58 24.75
C GLN A 204 -24.63 -30.73 25.98
N THR A 205 -25.21 -29.53 26.04
CA THR A 205 -25.06 -28.60 27.16
C THR A 205 -25.98 -28.96 28.33
N SER A 206 -27.10 -29.67 28.08
CA SER A 206 -28.02 -30.19 29.10
C SER A 206 -28.88 -31.35 28.56
N ASN A 207 -29.67 -32.02 29.42
CA ASN A 207 -30.58 -33.10 29.02
C ASN A 207 -31.67 -32.67 28.02
N VAL A 208 -31.88 -31.36 27.82
CA VAL A 208 -32.99 -30.81 27.03
C VAL A 208 -32.53 -30.17 25.73
N ASN A 209 -31.33 -29.57 25.68
CA ASN A 209 -30.87 -28.83 24.51
C ASN A 209 -29.62 -29.48 23.88
N LYS A 210 -29.83 -30.19 22.77
CA LYS A 210 -28.76 -30.70 21.90
C LYS A 210 -28.50 -29.71 20.76
N THR A 211 -27.28 -29.20 20.67
CA THR A 211 -26.84 -28.32 19.57
C THR A 211 -26.02 -29.11 18.58
N THR A 212 -26.25 -28.88 17.29
CA THR A 212 -25.50 -29.53 16.22
C THR A 212 -24.67 -28.47 15.51
N TRP A 213 -23.36 -28.64 15.58
CA TRP A 213 -22.37 -27.80 14.93
C TRP A 213 -21.84 -28.53 13.70
N VAL A 214 -21.75 -27.86 12.56
CA VAL A 214 -21.26 -28.47 11.33
C VAL A 214 -20.26 -27.58 10.60
N HIS A 215 -19.42 -28.20 9.78
CA HIS A 215 -18.50 -27.51 8.88
C HIS A 215 -19.25 -26.51 7.96
N PRO A 216 -18.68 -25.33 7.62
CA PRO A 216 -19.36 -24.30 6.82
C PRO A 216 -19.96 -24.80 5.51
N GLN A 217 -19.24 -25.62 4.74
CA GLN A 217 -19.76 -26.20 3.50
C GLN A 217 -20.93 -27.16 3.72
N VAL A 218 -20.97 -27.82 4.89
CA VAL A 218 -22.11 -28.65 5.29
C VAL A 218 -23.31 -27.77 5.65
N ALA A 219 -23.09 -26.66 6.36
CA ALA A 219 -24.14 -25.70 6.68
C ALA A 219 -24.76 -25.09 5.42
N ILE A 220 -23.97 -24.74 4.41
CA ILE A 220 -24.44 -24.27 3.11
C ILE A 220 -25.37 -25.30 2.47
N ASN A 221 -24.94 -26.56 2.38
CA ASN A 221 -25.75 -27.63 1.81
C ASN A 221 -27.07 -27.86 2.57
N ILE A 222 -27.02 -27.77 3.91
CA ILE A 222 -28.22 -27.85 4.76
C ILE A 222 -29.15 -26.68 4.46
N ALA A 223 -28.62 -25.47 4.35
CA ALA A 223 -29.41 -24.27 4.13
C ALA A 223 -30.16 -24.32 2.78
N GLN A 224 -29.49 -24.80 1.72
CA GLN A 224 -30.10 -25.06 0.41
C GLN A 224 -31.23 -26.10 0.49
N TRP A 225 -31.02 -27.19 1.23
CA TRP A 225 -32.04 -28.23 1.40
C TRP A 225 -33.25 -27.77 2.22
N ILE A 226 -33.03 -26.89 3.20
CA ILE A 226 -34.06 -26.47 4.14
C ILE A 226 -35.15 -25.63 3.46
N SER A 227 -34.77 -24.67 2.62
CA SER A 227 -35.70 -23.74 1.97
C SER A 227 -35.26 -23.42 0.54
N PRO A 228 -36.13 -23.63 -0.47
CA PRO A 228 -35.86 -23.19 -1.84
C PRO A 228 -35.57 -21.69 -1.95
N GLN A 229 -36.20 -20.85 -1.11
CA GLN A 229 -35.93 -19.42 -1.06
C GLN A 229 -34.50 -19.15 -0.57
N PHE A 230 -34.04 -19.90 0.43
CA PHE A 230 -32.67 -19.78 0.93
C PHE A 230 -31.64 -20.31 -0.08
N ASP A 231 -31.97 -21.37 -0.82
CA ASP A 231 -31.14 -21.90 -1.91
C ASP A 231 -30.86 -20.84 -3.00
N VAL A 232 -31.90 -20.10 -3.39
CA VAL A 232 -31.78 -18.98 -4.34
C VAL A 232 -30.94 -17.84 -3.77
N LYS A 233 -31.11 -17.47 -2.49
CA LYS A 233 -30.30 -16.42 -1.83
C LYS A 233 -28.82 -16.79 -1.77
N VAL A 234 -28.48 -18.00 -1.33
CA VAL A 234 -27.09 -18.49 -1.29
C VAL A 234 -26.46 -18.48 -2.68
N SER A 235 -27.21 -18.91 -3.70
CA SER A 235 -26.75 -18.85 -5.10
C SER A 235 -26.51 -17.40 -5.55
N GLY A 236 -27.37 -16.46 -5.15
CA GLY A 236 -27.21 -15.03 -5.41
C GLY A 236 -25.91 -14.45 -4.83
N TRP A 237 -25.58 -14.78 -3.58
CA TRP A 237 -24.32 -14.36 -2.96
C TRP A 237 -23.09 -14.90 -3.70
N VAL A 238 -23.12 -16.15 -4.18
CA VAL A 238 -22.02 -16.72 -4.98
C VAL A 238 -21.81 -15.92 -6.28
N TYR A 239 -22.90 -15.55 -6.97
CA TYR A 239 -22.80 -14.70 -8.17
C TYR A 239 -22.28 -13.29 -7.85
N GLU A 240 -22.69 -12.71 -6.73
CA GLU A 240 -22.18 -11.42 -6.27
C GLU A 240 -20.67 -11.44 -6.05
N ILE A 241 -20.12 -12.51 -5.44
CA ILE A 241 -18.66 -12.73 -5.34
C ILE A 241 -18.02 -12.77 -6.72
N MET A 242 -18.59 -13.56 -7.63
CA MET A 242 -18.00 -13.73 -8.97
C MET A 242 -17.96 -12.42 -9.75
N MET A 243 -18.92 -11.51 -9.52
CA MET A 243 -19.00 -10.22 -10.22
C MET A 243 -18.23 -9.10 -9.53
N THR A 244 -18.20 -9.06 -8.19
CA THR A 244 -17.67 -7.92 -7.42
C THR A 244 -16.41 -8.24 -6.61
N GLY A 245 -16.09 -9.52 -6.43
CA GLY A 245 -14.99 -10.00 -5.60
C GLY A 245 -15.26 -10.00 -4.09
N LYS A 246 -16.43 -9.54 -3.63
CA LYS A 246 -16.85 -9.49 -2.21
C LYS A 246 -18.36 -9.83 -2.09
N VAL A 247 -18.85 -10.12 -0.88
CA VAL A 247 -20.30 -10.20 -0.58
C VAL A 247 -20.63 -9.20 0.50
N ASP A 248 -21.64 -8.36 0.28
CA ASP A 248 -22.28 -7.63 1.36
C ASP A 248 -23.58 -8.33 1.76
N ILE A 249 -23.53 -9.02 2.91
CA ILE A 249 -24.66 -9.76 3.47
C ILE A 249 -25.77 -8.81 3.96
N THR A 250 -25.43 -7.55 4.26
CA THR A 250 -26.36 -6.55 4.80
C THR A 250 -27.07 -5.74 3.72
N ASN A 251 -26.45 -5.60 2.54
CA ASN A 251 -26.98 -4.81 1.43
C ASN A 251 -26.85 -5.54 0.08
N THR A 252 -27.42 -6.76 0.02
CA THR A 252 -27.38 -7.61 -1.17
C THR A 252 -28.17 -6.96 -2.33
N LYS A 253 -27.45 -6.46 -3.35
CA LYS A 253 -28.06 -5.93 -4.59
C LYS A 253 -28.67 -7.07 -5.41
N SER A 254 -29.74 -6.80 -6.13
CA SER A 254 -30.36 -7.81 -7.00
C SER A 254 -29.43 -8.17 -8.17
N TYR A 255 -29.43 -9.43 -8.58
CA TYR A 255 -28.64 -9.91 -9.73
C TYR A 255 -28.81 -9.04 -10.98
N LYS A 256 -30.04 -8.57 -11.25
CA LYS A 256 -30.33 -7.69 -12.39
C LYS A 256 -29.63 -6.34 -12.27
N GLU A 257 -29.54 -5.79 -11.07
CA GLU A 257 -28.91 -4.49 -10.80
C GLU A 257 -27.39 -4.60 -10.95
N LEU A 258 -26.78 -5.71 -10.51
CA LEU A 258 -25.36 -5.98 -10.72
C LEU A 258 -25.00 -6.12 -12.20
N GLN A 259 -25.83 -6.82 -12.99
CA GLN A 259 -25.63 -6.92 -14.44
C GLN A 259 -25.69 -5.56 -15.14
N GLU A 260 -26.65 -4.71 -14.77
CA GLU A 260 -26.79 -3.38 -15.36
C GLU A 260 -25.60 -2.48 -14.99
N GLN A 261 -25.14 -2.52 -13.73
CA GLN A 261 -23.97 -1.78 -13.27
C GLN A 261 -22.68 -2.21 -13.99
N ASN A 262 -22.45 -3.52 -14.15
CA ASN A 262 -21.28 -4.03 -14.87
C ASN A 262 -21.31 -3.61 -16.35
N LYS A 263 -22.47 -3.68 -16.99
CA LYS A 263 -22.65 -3.22 -18.37
C LYS A 263 -22.33 -1.73 -18.51
N ILE A 264 -22.78 -0.90 -17.57
CA ILE A 264 -22.47 0.53 -17.54
C ILE A 264 -20.95 0.76 -17.35
N GLN A 265 -20.31 0.00 -16.47
CA GLN A 265 -18.87 0.08 -16.26
C GLN A 265 -18.09 -0.33 -17.52
N ASP A 266 -18.48 -1.39 -18.20
CA ASP A 266 -17.87 -1.84 -19.46
C ASP A 266 -18.00 -0.78 -20.56
N ILE A 267 -19.18 -0.17 -20.70
CA ILE A 267 -19.42 0.93 -21.64
C ILE A 267 -18.53 2.12 -21.30
N LYS A 268 -18.37 2.45 -20.02
CA LYS A 268 -17.48 3.51 -19.56
C LYS A 268 -16.02 3.19 -19.88
N ILE A 269 -15.57 1.96 -19.65
CA ILE A 269 -14.20 1.52 -20.00
C ILE A 269 -13.98 1.65 -21.50
N GLN A 270 -14.94 1.23 -22.33
CA GLN A 270 -14.86 1.37 -23.79
C GLN A 270 -14.78 2.84 -24.22
N TYR A 271 -15.63 3.69 -23.64
CA TYR A 271 -15.64 5.13 -23.91
C TYR A 271 -14.31 5.78 -23.51
N LEU A 272 -13.82 5.51 -22.28
CA LEU A 272 -12.55 6.04 -21.78
C LEU A 272 -11.38 5.54 -22.63
N THR A 273 -11.40 4.26 -23.03
CA THR A 273 -10.40 3.70 -23.94
C THR A 273 -10.40 4.46 -25.26
N LYS A 274 -11.55 4.66 -25.88
CA LYS A 274 -11.65 5.42 -27.14
C LYS A 274 -11.23 6.88 -27.00
N LYS A 275 -11.55 7.52 -25.87
CA LYS A 275 -11.28 8.95 -25.60
C LYS A 275 -9.82 9.23 -25.24
N TYR A 276 -9.20 8.38 -24.42
CA TYR A 276 -7.90 8.64 -23.82
C TYR A 276 -6.77 7.76 -24.37
N VAL A 277 -7.08 6.58 -24.93
CA VAL A 277 -6.08 5.74 -25.62
C VAL A 277 -6.00 6.19 -27.06
N LYS A 278 -5.04 7.06 -27.37
CA LYS A 278 -4.73 7.41 -28.76
C LYS A 278 -4.28 6.15 -29.50
N ALA A 279 -5.08 5.67 -30.45
CA ALA A 279 -4.63 4.72 -31.46
C ALA A 279 -3.60 5.43 -32.36
N GLN A 280 -2.34 5.48 -31.92
CA GLN A 280 -1.29 6.15 -32.67
C GLN A 280 -0.95 5.31 -33.92
N PRO A 281 -1.02 5.90 -35.13
CA PRO A 281 -0.59 5.21 -36.34
C PRO A 281 0.89 4.86 -36.20
N ARG A 282 1.21 3.56 -36.26
CA ARG A 282 2.58 3.07 -36.13
C ARG A 282 3.33 3.38 -37.41
N VAL A 283 4.32 4.26 -37.34
CA VAL A 283 5.28 4.45 -38.43
C VAL A 283 6.08 3.15 -38.56
N GLN A 284 5.91 2.44 -39.69
CA GLN A 284 6.69 1.25 -40.00
C GLN A 284 8.01 1.64 -40.64
N TYR A 285 9.10 1.11 -40.11
CA TYR A 285 10.44 1.21 -40.67
C TYR A 285 10.83 -0.14 -41.26
N GLU A 286 11.03 -0.18 -42.58
CA GLU A 286 11.32 -1.41 -43.34
C GLU A 286 12.77 -1.87 -43.18
N GLU A 287 13.69 -0.93 -42.99
CA GLU A 287 15.12 -1.20 -42.85
C GLU A 287 15.45 -1.95 -41.56
N LYS A 288 16.27 -2.99 -41.69
CA LYS A 288 16.80 -3.79 -40.57
C LYS A 288 18.23 -3.38 -40.24
N ASN A 289 18.65 -3.71 -39.01
CA ASN A 289 20.00 -3.50 -38.49
C ASN A 289 20.44 -2.04 -38.63
N VAL A 290 19.73 -1.15 -37.94
CA VAL A 290 19.90 0.29 -38.08
C VAL A 290 20.53 0.90 -36.84
N VAL A 291 21.39 1.90 -37.06
CA VAL A 291 21.80 2.86 -36.03
C VAL A 291 20.90 4.09 -36.16
N TYR A 292 20.39 4.58 -35.03
CA TYR A 292 19.37 5.62 -35.00
C TYR A 292 19.69 6.73 -33.99
N ILE A 293 19.02 7.87 -34.18
CA ILE A 293 18.98 9.01 -33.28
C ILE A 293 17.51 9.28 -32.93
N LEU A 294 17.17 9.23 -31.65
CA LEU A 294 15.83 9.59 -31.13
C LEU A 294 15.90 10.85 -30.26
N THR A 295 14.77 11.54 -30.16
CA THR A 295 14.57 12.59 -29.16
C THR A 295 13.10 12.69 -28.79
N THR A 296 12.79 13.28 -27.63
CA THR A 296 11.42 13.66 -27.25
C THR A 296 11.25 15.16 -27.40
N LYS A 297 10.01 15.68 -27.40
CA LYS A 297 9.76 17.13 -27.46
C LYS A 297 10.49 17.90 -26.34
N ARG A 298 10.61 17.30 -25.15
CA ARG A 298 11.36 17.86 -24.01
C ARG A 298 12.86 17.81 -24.25
N MET A 299 13.40 16.63 -24.58
CA MET A 299 14.83 16.45 -24.83
C MET A 299 15.34 17.31 -25.98
N LYS A 300 14.53 17.54 -27.01
CA LYS A 300 14.88 18.43 -28.13
C LYS A 300 15.10 19.87 -27.67
N LYS A 301 14.35 20.37 -26.68
CA LYS A 301 14.57 21.71 -26.08
C LYS A 301 15.89 21.75 -25.31
N ASP A 302 16.20 20.67 -24.60
CA ASP A 302 17.45 20.52 -23.85
C ASP A 302 18.64 20.12 -24.75
N ARG A 303 18.39 19.96 -26.07
CA ARG A 303 19.36 19.53 -27.09
C ARG A 303 20.00 18.16 -26.78
N VAL A 304 19.23 17.28 -26.15
CA VAL A 304 19.60 15.90 -25.81
C VAL A 304 19.04 14.95 -26.85
N TYR A 305 19.88 14.01 -27.27
CA TYR A 305 19.56 12.99 -28.26
C TYR A 305 20.00 11.62 -27.77
N ILE A 306 19.18 10.59 -28.01
CA ILE A 306 19.48 9.20 -27.70
C ILE A 306 20.02 8.55 -28.97
N LEU A 307 21.24 8.03 -28.90
CA LEU A 307 21.86 7.28 -29.98
C LEU A 307 21.91 5.81 -29.59
N GLY A 308 21.51 4.94 -30.51
CA GLY A 308 21.56 3.50 -30.27
C GLY A 308 21.36 2.70 -31.55
N LYS A 309 21.27 1.39 -31.39
CA LYS A 309 21.08 0.43 -32.49
C LYS A 309 19.84 -0.43 -32.29
N ALA A 310 19.27 -0.92 -33.39
CA ALA A 310 18.16 -1.86 -33.37
C ALA A 310 18.11 -2.72 -34.63
N THR A 311 17.79 -4.01 -34.47
CA THR A 311 17.48 -4.92 -35.57
C THR A 311 16.18 -4.50 -36.28
N ASN A 312 15.19 -4.02 -35.53
CA ASN A 312 13.95 -3.44 -36.05
C ASN A 312 13.59 -2.18 -35.24
N LEU A 313 13.63 -1.02 -35.91
CA LEU A 313 13.39 0.28 -35.28
C LEU A 313 11.94 0.43 -34.80
N THR A 314 10.97 -0.11 -35.54
CA THR A 314 9.54 -0.10 -35.18
C THR A 314 9.32 -0.77 -33.82
N ASN A 315 9.92 -1.94 -33.61
CA ASN A 315 9.83 -2.67 -32.35
C ASN A 315 10.57 -1.93 -31.23
N ARG A 316 11.75 -1.36 -31.51
CA ARG A 316 12.50 -0.61 -30.50
C ARG A 316 11.76 0.64 -30.02
N LEU A 317 11.10 1.38 -30.91
CA LEU A 317 10.27 2.55 -30.57
C LEU A 317 9.11 2.19 -29.62
N SER A 318 8.52 1.00 -29.76
CA SER A 318 7.46 0.54 -28.84
C SER A 318 7.93 0.42 -27.38
N THR A 319 9.23 0.19 -27.16
CA THR A 319 9.81 0.13 -25.82
C THR A 319 9.98 1.51 -25.21
N TYR A 320 10.30 2.52 -26.03
CA TYR A 320 10.50 3.90 -25.60
C TYR A 320 9.18 4.68 -25.43
N ASN A 321 8.19 4.41 -26.28
CA ASN A 321 6.90 5.11 -26.31
C ASN A 321 5.92 4.68 -25.20
N LYS A 322 6.43 4.25 -24.04
CA LYS A 322 5.62 3.90 -22.85
C LYS A 322 5.24 5.14 -22.03
N SER A 323 6.16 6.09 -21.91
CA SER A 323 5.99 7.27 -21.04
C SER A 323 6.04 8.58 -21.81
N ASP A 324 6.90 8.67 -22.83
CA ASP A 324 7.07 9.86 -23.67
C ASP A 324 7.12 9.47 -25.14
N GLU A 325 6.57 10.33 -26.01
CA GLU A 325 6.61 10.14 -27.48
C GLU A 325 8.02 10.44 -28.01
N HIS A 326 8.72 9.39 -28.47
CA HIS A 326 10.04 9.49 -29.07
C HIS A 326 9.92 9.64 -30.59
N GLN A 327 10.55 10.68 -31.12
CA GLN A 327 10.62 10.97 -32.53
C GLN A 327 11.97 10.51 -33.08
N VAL A 328 11.94 9.79 -34.21
CA VAL A 328 13.16 9.42 -34.95
C VAL A 328 13.67 10.66 -35.68
N VAL A 329 14.89 11.08 -35.35
CA VAL A 329 15.56 12.22 -35.97
C VAL A 329 16.39 11.77 -37.18
N TYR A 330 17.02 10.61 -37.07
CA TYR A 330 17.84 10.02 -38.13
C TYR A 330 17.95 8.51 -37.90
N TYR A 331 18.02 7.72 -38.96
CA TYR A 331 18.41 6.32 -38.90
C TYR A 331 19.15 5.91 -40.17
N GLN A 332 19.95 4.86 -40.09
CA GLN A 332 20.70 4.32 -41.23
C GLN A 332 20.89 2.81 -41.07
N SER A 333 20.50 2.04 -42.09
CA SER A 333 20.84 0.61 -42.15
C SER A 333 22.34 0.37 -42.33
N CYS A 334 22.85 -0.58 -41.56
CA CYS A 334 24.24 -1.08 -41.57
C CYS A 334 24.39 -2.43 -42.30
N GLY A 335 23.30 -2.98 -42.86
CA GLY A 335 23.30 -4.30 -43.51
C GLY A 335 23.16 -5.44 -42.50
N ASP A 336 24.22 -5.77 -41.78
CA ASP A 336 24.30 -6.88 -40.82
C ASP A 336 24.47 -6.42 -39.36
N GLU A 337 24.26 -7.35 -38.42
CA GLU A 337 24.29 -7.06 -36.98
C GLU A 337 25.69 -6.80 -36.43
N GLU A 338 26.72 -7.44 -37.00
CA GLU A 338 28.11 -7.27 -36.57
C GLU A 338 28.61 -5.87 -36.97
N THR A 339 28.40 -5.48 -38.23
CA THR A 339 28.70 -4.14 -38.74
C THR A 339 27.94 -3.08 -37.96
N MET A 340 26.66 -3.29 -37.65
CA MET A 340 25.87 -2.39 -36.81
C MET A 340 26.50 -2.18 -35.43
N GLY A 341 26.99 -3.25 -34.79
CA GLY A 341 27.69 -3.17 -33.51
C GLY A 341 29.02 -2.40 -33.58
N CYS A 342 29.80 -2.62 -34.63
CA CYS A 342 31.05 -1.91 -34.88
C CYS A 342 30.81 -0.42 -35.13
N VAL A 343 29.82 -0.07 -35.97
CA VAL A 343 29.42 1.31 -36.28
C VAL A 343 28.99 2.04 -35.02
N GLU A 344 28.14 1.43 -34.17
CA GLU A 344 27.70 2.04 -32.91
C GLU A 344 28.89 2.39 -32.02
N ASN A 345 29.79 1.42 -31.80
CA ASN A 345 30.98 1.64 -30.97
C ASN A 345 31.86 2.78 -31.51
N MET A 346 32.04 2.82 -32.83
CA MET A 346 32.82 3.85 -33.48
C MET A 346 32.18 5.23 -33.30
N VAL A 347 30.87 5.37 -33.54
CA VAL A 347 30.11 6.61 -33.32
C VAL A 347 30.19 7.04 -31.85
N PHE A 348 30.06 6.11 -30.91
CA PHE A 348 30.15 6.38 -29.48
C PHE A 348 31.53 6.89 -29.05
N GLN A 349 32.60 6.39 -29.66
CA GLN A 349 33.96 6.90 -29.41
C GLN A 349 34.15 8.30 -30.02
N TYR A 350 33.71 8.51 -31.27
CA TYR A 350 33.80 9.82 -31.92
C TYR A 350 33.01 10.92 -31.18
N LEU A 351 31.85 10.58 -30.64
CA LEU A 351 30.97 11.51 -29.92
C LEU A 351 31.16 11.49 -28.40
N LYS A 352 32.20 10.80 -27.89
CA LYS A 352 32.44 10.63 -26.45
C LYS A 352 32.48 11.95 -25.67
N LYS A 353 33.02 13.01 -26.28
CA LYS A 353 33.08 14.37 -25.68
C LYS A 353 31.70 15.01 -25.45
N TYR A 354 30.66 14.52 -26.11
CA TYR A 354 29.29 15.03 -26.03
C TYR A 354 28.36 14.09 -25.25
N ARG A 355 28.89 13.00 -24.69
CA ARG A 355 28.13 12.00 -23.96
C ARG A 355 27.75 12.51 -22.56
N GLU A 356 26.51 12.31 -22.16
CA GLU A 356 26.03 12.61 -20.82
C GLU A 356 26.65 11.64 -19.79
N GLN A 357 27.21 12.16 -18.69
CA GLN A 357 27.95 11.33 -17.72
C GLN A 357 27.09 10.24 -17.05
N ALA A 358 25.80 10.50 -16.86
CA ALA A 358 24.89 9.59 -16.17
C ALA A 358 24.25 8.52 -17.08
N ASN A 359 24.29 8.70 -18.41
CA ASN A 359 23.61 7.81 -19.34
C ASN A 359 24.44 7.54 -20.60
N ARG A 360 24.75 6.27 -20.85
CA ARG A 360 25.66 5.83 -21.92
C ARG A 360 25.13 6.09 -23.34
N GLU A 361 23.82 6.22 -23.51
CA GLU A 361 23.17 6.38 -24.82
C GLU A 361 22.74 7.82 -25.10
N ARG A 362 22.89 8.75 -24.13
CA ARG A 362 22.47 10.15 -24.28
C ARG A 362 23.64 11.06 -24.63
N PHE A 363 23.42 11.91 -25.63
CA PHE A 363 24.40 12.84 -26.14
C PHE A 363 23.80 14.25 -26.20
N ILE A 364 24.57 15.23 -25.74
CA ILE A 364 24.18 16.64 -25.66
C ILE A 364 24.81 17.38 -26.84
N LEU A 365 23.98 17.93 -27.71
CA LEU A 365 24.44 18.69 -28.87
C LEU A 365 24.85 20.12 -28.46
N PRO A 366 26.12 20.54 -28.64
CA PRO A 366 26.60 21.87 -28.27
C PRO A 366 25.83 23.01 -28.93
N LYS A 367 25.66 24.15 -28.24
CA LYS A 367 24.82 25.27 -28.68
C LYS A 367 25.16 25.78 -30.10
N ASN A 368 26.42 25.72 -30.49
CA ASN A 368 26.95 26.18 -31.78
C ASN A 368 26.85 25.15 -32.93
N MET A 369 26.43 23.91 -32.67
CA MET A 369 26.38 22.84 -33.69
C MET A 369 24.94 22.55 -34.12
N LYS A 370 24.75 22.02 -35.34
CA LYS A 370 23.46 21.51 -35.82
C LYS A 370 23.40 19.99 -35.66
N ILE A 371 22.20 19.44 -35.56
CA ILE A 371 21.99 17.99 -35.40
C ILE A 371 22.58 17.16 -36.54
N GLY A 372 22.72 17.76 -37.73
CA GLY A 372 23.41 17.16 -38.87
C GLY A 372 24.81 16.64 -38.52
N TYR A 373 25.52 17.26 -37.56
CA TYR A 373 26.82 16.77 -37.13
C TYR A 373 26.78 15.32 -36.58
N PHE A 374 25.76 14.95 -35.81
CA PHE A 374 25.61 13.57 -35.33
C PHE A 374 25.20 12.63 -36.46
N SER A 375 24.29 13.05 -37.34
CA SER A 375 23.89 12.27 -38.52
C SER A 375 25.07 12.00 -39.46
N ASP A 376 25.91 13.01 -39.71
CA ASP A 376 27.09 12.90 -40.58
C ASP A 376 28.15 11.97 -39.97
N CYS A 377 28.28 11.94 -38.64
CA CYS A 377 29.13 10.99 -37.95
C CYS A 377 28.69 9.54 -38.19
N ILE A 378 27.38 9.27 -38.12
CA ILE A 378 26.81 7.96 -38.41
C ILE A 378 27.05 7.60 -39.89
N LYS A 379 26.75 8.52 -40.82
CA LYS A 379 26.96 8.30 -42.27
C LYS A 379 28.40 7.90 -42.59
N LYS A 380 29.37 8.70 -42.13
CA LYS A 380 30.81 8.42 -42.33
C LYS A 380 31.21 7.08 -41.73
N SER A 381 30.61 6.73 -40.59
CA SER A 381 30.91 5.47 -39.91
C SER A 381 30.36 4.27 -40.66
N VAL A 382 29.16 4.38 -41.24
CA VAL A 382 28.58 3.33 -42.09
C VAL A 382 29.32 3.22 -43.42
N GLU A 383 29.68 4.35 -44.05
CA GLU A 383 30.45 4.37 -45.30
C GLU A 383 31.81 3.69 -45.19
N PHE A 384 32.45 3.75 -44.02
CA PHE A 384 33.72 3.05 -43.77
C PHE A 384 33.62 1.53 -43.98
N PHE A 385 32.49 0.91 -43.63
CA PHE A 385 32.25 -0.52 -43.75
C PHE A 385 31.60 -0.94 -45.08
N LYS A 386 31.21 0.02 -45.92
CA LYS A 386 30.65 -0.23 -47.26
C LYS A 386 31.71 -0.37 -48.36
N LYS A 387 33.00 -0.36 -48.01
CA LYS A 387 34.14 -0.44 -48.92
C LYS A 387 34.59 -1.85 -49.22
#